data_AF-A0A6C0JTZ1-F1
#
_entry.id   AF-A0A6C0JTZ1-F1
#
_cell.length_a   1.000
_cell.length_b   1.000
_cell.length_c   1.000
_cell.angle_alpha   90.00
_cell.angle_beta   90.00
_cell.angle_gamma   90.00
#
_symmetry.space_group_name_H-M   'P 1'
#
loop_
_entity.id
_entity.type
_entity.pdbx_description
1 polymer ?
#
loop_
_entity_poly.entity_id
_entity_poly.type
_entity_poly.pdbx_seq_one_letter_code
_entity_poly.pdbx_strand_id
1 'polypeptide(L)' 'MRNIVELVEILKNKVNTGCIPPRVIDYAKNFPETKGYETYDRVLILYVAEGVILYTYGRVDYYLKPTV' A
#
# COMPACT_ATOMS: atom_id res chain seq x y z
N MET A 1 -8.76 -11.65 -10.90
CA MET A 1 -8.40 -11.13 -9.55
C MET A 1 -7.10 -10.39 -9.71
N ARG A 2 -7.07 -9.08 -9.46
CA ARG A 2 -5.84 -8.29 -9.52
C ARG A 2 -5.09 -8.54 -8.22
N ASN A 3 -3.87 -9.07 -8.33
CA ASN A 3 -3.14 -9.64 -7.21
C ASN A 3 -2.46 -8.52 -6.41
N ILE A 4 -2.25 -8.71 -5.11
CA ILE A 4 -1.62 -7.73 -4.21
C ILE A 4 -0.26 -7.22 -4.74
N VAL A 5 0.39 -8.08 -5.53
CA VAL A 5 1.60 -7.82 -6.28
C VAL A 5 1.45 -6.65 -7.26
N GLU A 6 0.34 -6.58 -8.01
CA GLU A 6 0.08 -5.46 -8.95
C GLU A 6 -0.09 -4.15 -8.20
N LEU A 7 -0.74 -4.18 -7.03
CA LEU A 7 -0.90 -3.00 -6.19
C LEU A 7 0.46 -2.52 -5.68
N VAL A 8 1.31 -3.43 -5.22
CA VAL A 8 2.69 -3.13 -4.81
C VAL A 8 3.52 -2.59 -5.98
N GLU A 9 3.40 -3.15 -7.19
CA GLU A 9 4.11 -2.68 -8.39
C GLU A 9 3.64 -1.30 -8.85
N ILE A 10 2.33 -1.03 -8.84
CA ILE A 10 1.76 0.29 -9.15
C ILE A 10 2.26 1.33 -8.14
N LEU A 11 2.30 0.97 -6.86
CA LEU A 11 2.86 1.81 -5.83
C LEU A 11 4.34 2.07 -6.09
N LYS A 12 5.17 1.04 -6.30
CA LYS A 12 6.60 1.16 -6.64
C LYS A 12 6.86 2.00 -7.90
N ASN A 13 6.05 1.89 -8.93
CA ASN A 13 6.22 2.69 -10.15
C ASN A 13 5.88 4.18 -9.95
N LYS A 14 5.06 4.51 -8.94
CA LYS A 14 4.74 5.91 -8.58
C LYS A 14 5.71 6.51 -7.57
N VAL A 15 6.71 5.74 -7.17
CA VAL A 15 7.67 6.09 -6.14
C VAL A 15 8.91 6.70 -6.80
N ASN A 16 8.80 7.99 -7.13
CA ASN A 16 9.96 8.83 -7.44
C ASN A 16 9.89 10.19 -6.75
N THR A 17 8.90 10.38 -5.89
CA THR A 17 8.61 11.62 -5.18
C THR A 17 8.50 11.27 -3.70
N GLY A 18 9.27 11.94 -2.84
CA GLY A 18 9.29 11.71 -1.38
C GLY A 18 8.01 12.11 -0.64
N CYS A 19 6.86 12.07 -1.31
CA CYS A 19 5.52 12.40 -0.84
C CYS A 19 4.53 11.37 -1.38
N ILE A 20 3.52 11.00 -0.58
CA ILE A 20 2.46 10.06 -0.98
C ILE A 20 1.52 10.78 -1.95
N PRO A 21 1.41 10.35 -3.22
CA PRO A 21 0.51 11.01 -4.16
C PRO A 21 -0.95 10.84 -3.72
N PRO A 22 -1.82 11.87 -3.80
CA PRO A 22 -3.25 11.73 -3.45
C PRO A 22 -3.95 10.58 -4.21
N ARG A 23 -3.55 10.35 -5.47
CA ARG A 23 -4.04 9.23 -6.29
C ARG A 23 -3.74 7.85 -5.71
N VAL A 24 -2.70 7.70 -4.89
CA VAL A 24 -2.35 6.46 -4.20
C VAL A 24 -3.31 6.23 -3.03
N ILE A 25 -3.65 7.29 -2.30
CA ILE A 25 -4.65 7.25 -1.21
C ILE A 25 -6.04 6.94 -1.78
N ASP A 26 -6.41 7.58 -2.89
CA ASP A 26 -7.70 7.29 -3.54
C ASP A 26 -7.75 5.87 -4.09
N TYR A 27 -6.64 5.34 -4.59
CA TYR A 27 -6.56 3.95 -5.03
C TYR A 27 -6.75 2.98 -3.86
N ALA A 28 -6.09 3.25 -2.73
CA ALA A 28 -6.24 2.48 -1.50
C ALA A 28 -7.67 2.50 -0.94
N LYS A 29 -8.42 3.59 -1.09
CA LYS A 29 -9.83 3.66 -0.67
C LYS A 29 -10.76 2.78 -1.51
N ASN A 30 -10.44 2.65 -2.79
CA ASN A 30 -11.32 2.00 -3.77
C ASN A 30 -10.90 0.55 -4.08
N PHE A 31 -9.87 0.02 -3.40
CA PHE A 31 -9.42 -1.34 -3.63
C PHE A 31 -10.26 -2.34 -2.81
N PRO A 32 -10.90 -3.32 -3.43
CA PRO A 32 -11.76 -4.26 -2.71
C PRO A 32 -11.00 -5.16 -1.73
N GLU A 33 -9.70 -5.39 -1.96
CA GLU A 33 -8.84 -6.22 -1.13
C GLU A 33 -8.30 -5.47 0.11
N THR A 34 -8.38 -4.13 0.12
CA THR A 34 -8.01 -3.33 1.28
C THR A 34 -9.14 -3.32 2.32
N LYS A 35 -8.80 -3.69 3.55
CA LYS A 35 -9.69 -3.65 4.72
C LYS A 35 -9.68 -2.30 5.43
N GLY A 36 -8.81 -1.39 4.99
CA GLY A 36 -8.62 -0.06 5.54
C GLY A 36 -7.23 0.46 5.23
N TYR A 37 -7.00 1.75 5.53
CA TYR A 37 -5.69 2.36 5.44
C TYR A 37 -5.49 3.40 6.55
N GLU A 38 -4.23 3.63 6.91
CA GLU A 38 -3.81 4.69 7.82
C GLU A 38 -2.69 5.51 7.19
N THR A 39 -2.65 6.80 7.49
CA THR A 39 -1.58 7.69 7.04
C THR A 39 -0.91 8.36 8.23
N TYR A 40 0.41 8.20 8.35
CA TYR A 40 1.22 8.81 9.40
C TYR A 40 2.35 9.61 8.78
N ASP A 41 2.32 10.93 8.89
CA ASP A 41 3.30 11.84 8.27
C ASP A 41 3.52 11.51 6.79
N ARG A 42 4.54 10.71 6.47
CA ARG A 42 4.91 10.28 5.11
C ARG A 42 4.82 8.76 4.88
N VAL A 43 4.08 8.07 5.74
CA VAL A 43 3.82 6.64 5.68
C VAL A 43 2.35 6.40 5.36
N LEU A 44 2.08 5.57 4.35
CA LEU A 44 0.77 5.00 4.09
C LEU A 44 0.81 3.52 4.44
N ILE A 45 -0.09 3.10 5.32
CA ILE A 45 -0.26 1.72 5.75
C ILE A 45 -1.56 1.20 5.14
N LEU A 46 -1.50 0.13 4.35
CA LEU A 46 -2.66 -0.54 3.78
C LEU A 46 -2.86 -1.87 4.45
N TYR A 47 -4.03 -2.06 5.06
CA TYR A 47 -4.41 -3.33 5.65
C TYR A 47 -5.08 -4.19 4.58
N VAL A 48 -4.58 -5.41 4.38
CA VAL A 48 -5.11 -6.35 3.40
C VAL A 48 -5.41 -7.69 4.05
N ALA A 49 -6.13 -8.58 3.37
CA ALA A 49 -6.53 -9.87 3.95
C ALA A 49 -5.33 -10.67 4.48
N GLU A 50 -4.25 -10.67 3.72
CA GLU A 50 -3.03 -11.46 3.91
C GLU A 50 -2.00 -10.82 4.85
N GLY A 51 -2.12 -9.52 5.16
CA GLY A 51 -1.00 -8.78 5.75
C GLY A 51 -1.18 -7.26 5.75
N VAL A 52 -0.05 -6.56 5.70
CA VAL A 52 0.03 -5.11 5.67
C VAL A 52 1.04 -4.67 4.60
N ILE A 53 0.67 -3.70 3.78
CA ILE A 53 1.57 -3.02 2.84
C ILE A 53 1.93 -1.67 3.43
N LEU A 54 3.23 -1.38 3.56
CA LEU A 54 3.75 -0.10 3.98
C LEU A 54 4.36 0.64 2.79
N TYR A 55 3.99 1.91 2.65
CA TYR A 55 4.51 2.83 1.66
C TYR A 55 5.19 3.99 2.38
N THR A 56 6.49 4.18 2.17
CA THR A 56 7.30 5.24 2.81
C THR A 56 8.38 5.70 1.84
N TYR A 57 8.78 6.99 1.85
CA TYR A 57 9.99 7.52 1.17
C TYR A 57 10.64 6.62 0.10
N GLY A 58 10.12 6.56 -1.13
CA GLY A 58 10.89 5.83 -2.14
C GLY A 58 10.73 4.29 -2.07
N ARG A 59 9.89 3.75 -1.18
CA ARG A 59 9.88 2.34 -0.85
C ARG A 59 8.47 1.79 -0.55
N VAL A 60 8.28 0.53 -0.94
CA VAL A 60 7.10 -0.26 -0.61
C VAL A 60 7.56 -1.56 0.04
N ASP A 61 7.15 -1.78 1.28
CA ASP A 61 7.41 -3.00 2.05
C ASP A 61 6.09 -3.76 2.26
N TYR A 62 6.16 -5.09 2.33
CA TYR A 62 5.00 -5.95 2.52
C TYR A 62 5.26 -6.98 3.61
N TYR A 63 4.35 -7.05 4.58
CA TYR A 63 4.44 -7.92 5.74
C TYR A 63 3.23 -8.86 5.75
N LEU A 64 3.48 -10.15 5.57
CA LEU A 64 2.46 -11.18 5.66
C LEU A 64 2.09 -11.44 7.13
N LYS A 65 0.83 -11.81 7.36
CA LYS A 65 0.42 -12.33 8.67
C LYS A 65 1.22 -13.60 8.97
N PRO A 66 1.69 -13.79 10.22
CA PRO A 66 2.29 -15.05 10.60
C PRO A 66 1.25 -16.17 10.42
N THR A 67 1.62 -17.20 9.67
CA THR A 67 0.84 -18.42 9.54
C THR A 67 0.91 -19.13 10.89
N VAL A 68 -0.22 -19.21 11.59
CA VAL A 68 -0.36 -20.01 12.82
C VAL A 68 -0.46 -21.48 12.44
#